data_AF-A0A0M3JHA9-F1
#
_entry.id   AF-A0A0M3JHA9-F1
#
_cell.length_a   1.000
_cell.length_b   1.000
_cell.length_c   1.000
_cell.angle_alpha   90.00
_cell.angle_beta   90.00
_cell.angle_gamma   90.00
#
_symmetry.space_group_name_H-M   'P 1'
#
loop_
_entity.id
_entity.type
_entity.pdbx_description
1 polymer ?
#
loop_
_entity_poly.entity_id
_entity_poly.type
_entity_poly.pdbx_seq_one_letter_code
_entity_poly.pdbx_strand_id
1 'polypeptide(L)'
;MVVGSKARILYSDQAGRIAIAIRFNNAVADGTLKSGVVISRDHHDVSGTDSPFRETANIVDGSAFTADMAIQNVIGDSFRGATWVSIHNGGGTGWGDAMNGGFGMLLDGSKVCFGSFVWC
;
A
#
# COMPACT_ATOMS: atom_id res chain seq x y z
N MET A 1 2.62 22.03 10.60
CA MET A 1 2.91 21.32 11.86
C MET A 1 3.14 19.86 11.51
N VAL A 2 4.20 19.22 12.01
CA VAL A 2 4.44 17.78 11.84
C VAL A 2 4.14 17.12 13.18
N VAL A 3 3.30 16.08 13.18
CA VAL A 3 3.05 15.25 14.37
C VAL A 3 3.76 13.92 14.13
N GLY A 4 4.76 13.59 14.95
CA GLY A 4 5.60 12.40 14.78
C GLY A 4 6.68 12.55 13.71
N SER A 5 6.99 11.45 13.02
CA SER A 5 7.97 11.44 11.92
C SER A 5 7.54 12.35 10.77
N LYS A 6 8.52 12.95 10.08
CA LYS A 6 8.23 13.76 8.87
C LYS A 6 7.66 12.85 7.78
N ALA A 7 6.41 13.10 7.38
CA ALA A 7 5.69 12.34 6.36
C ALA A 7 5.20 13.23 5.21
N ARG A 8 4.93 12.62 4.06
CA ARG A 8 4.38 13.26 2.86
C ARG A 8 3.37 12.33 2.20
N ILE A 9 2.26 12.89 1.73
CA ILE A 9 1.29 12.20 0.88
C ILE A 9 1.46 12.71 -0.55
N LEU A 10 1.47 11.78 -1.51
CA LEU A 10 1.47 12.06 -2.93
C LEU A 10 0.72 10.93 -3.64
N TYR A 11 -0.25 11.30 -4.46
CA TYR A 11 -0.97 10.34 -5.31
C TYR A 11 -0.17 10.16 -6.60
N SER A 12 0.03 8.91 -6.98
CA SER A 12 0.77 8.52 -8.18
C SER A 12 0.24 7.18 -8.66
N ASP A 13 0.32 6.95 -9.97
CA ASP A 13 0.00 5.67 -10.59
C ASP A 13 1.06 4.61 -10.27
N GLN A 14 0.85 3.38 -10.76
CA GLN A 14 1.78 2.27 -10.52
C GLN A 14 3.22 2.59 -10.97
N ALA A 15 3.39 3.16 -12.16
CA ALA A 15 4.70 3.47 -12.70
C ALA A 15 5.42 4.54 -11.85
N GLY A 16 4.71 5.59 -11.47
CA GLY A 16 5.28 6.64 -10.62
C GLY A 16 5.58 6.17 -9.20
N ARG A 17 4.73 5.32 -8.59
CA ARG A 17 5.00 4.67 -7.29
C ARG A 17 6.31 3.88 -7.30
N ILE A 18 6.53 3.07 -8.33
CA ILE A 18 7.77 2.30 -8.51
C ILE A 18 8.96 3.25 -8.67
N ALA A 19 8.85 4.27 -9.52
CA ALA A 19 9.94 5.22 -9.74
C ALA A 19 10.32 6.00 -8.46
N ILE A 20 9.33 6.41 -7.67
CA ILE A 20 9.52 7.08 -6.38
C ILE A 20 10.23 6.15 -5.40
N ALA A 21 9.78 4.90 -5.27
CA ALA A 21 10.37 3.93 -4.37
C ALA A 21 11.85 3.65 -4.72
N ILE A 22 12.15 3.44 -6.01
CA ILE A 22 13.53 3.25 -6.49
C ILE A 22 14.39 4.48 -6.17
N ARG A 23 13.87 5.69 -6.45
CA ARG A 23 14.65 6.91 -6.20
C ARG A 23 14.91 7.13 -4.72
N PHE A 24 13.94 6.86 -3.85
CA PHE A 24 14.14 6.95 -2.40
C PHE A 24 15.15 5.93 -1.91
N ASN A 25 15.06 4.66 -2.34
CA ASN A 25 16.03 3.65 -1.92
C ASN A 25 17.44 4.01 -2.37
N ASN A 26 17.61 4.47 -3.61
CA ASN A 26 18.91 4.96 -4.11
C ASN A 26 19.41 6.17 -3.33
N ALA A 27 18.52 7.10 -2.95
CA ALA A 27 18.87 8.26 -2.15
C ALA A 27 19.28 7.90 -0.71
N VAL A 28 18.78 6.79 -0.16
CA VAL A 28 19.28 6.23 1.11
C VAL A 28 20.65 5.59 0.89
N ALA A 29 20.81 4.81 -0.18
CA ALA A 29 22.07 4.13 -0.50
C ALA A 29 23.23 5.09 -0.81
N ASP A 30 22.96 6.22 -1.48
CA ASP A 30 23.95 7.25 -1.83
C ASP A 30 24.18 8.29 -0.72
N GLY A 31 23.42 8.21 0.38
CA GLY A 31 23.54 9.10 1.53
C GLY A 31 22.86 10.46 1.38
N THR A 32 22.16 10.74 0.27
CA THR A 32 21.31 11.93 0.12
C THR A 32 20.25 12.00 1.23
N LEU A 33 19.69 10.85 1.60
CA LEU A 33 18.84 10.67 2.77
C LEU A 33 19.63 10.03 3.90
N LYS A 34 19.49 10.59 5.11
CA LYS A 34 20.27 10.20 6.29
C LYS A 34 19.91 8.84 6.89
N SER A 35 18.74 8.32 6.56
CA SER A 35 18.18 7.09 7.14
C SER A 35 17.14 6.49 6.20
N GLY A 36 16.76 5.23 6.48
CA GLY A 36 15.71 4.55 5.74
C GLY A 36 14.37 5.31 5.74
N VAL A 37 13.59 5.07 4.69
CA VAL A 37 12.28 5.69 4.46
C VAL A 37 11.23 4.59 4.37
N VAL A 38 10.12 4.77 5.08
CA VAL A 38 8.94 3.92 4.91
C VAL A 38 8.06 4.49 3.82
N ILE A 39 7.67 3.63 2.87
CA ILE A 39 6.58 3.86 1.95
C ILE A 39 5.39 2.99 2.36
N SER A 40 4.20 3.57 2.34
CA SER A 40 2.95 2.92 2.69
C SER A 40 1.81 3.77 2.12
N ARG A 41 0.57 3.34 2.36
CA ARG A 41 -0.65 3.98 1.91
C ARG A 41 -1.78 3.72 2.91
N ASP A 42 -2.88 4.45 2.74
CA ASP A 42 -4.15 4.04 3.32
C ASP A 42 -4.58 2.70 2.69
N HIS A 43 -5.44 1.96 3.38
CA HIS A 43 -6.11 0.80 2.82
C HIS A 43 -7.11 1.22 1.74
N HIS A 44 -7.61 2.46 1.80
CA HIS A 44 -8.38 3.08 0.71
C HIS A 44 -7.46 3.40 -0.48
N ASP A 45 -7.22 2.38 -1.30
CA ASP A 45 -6.49 2.46 -2.56
C ASP A 45 -7.07 1.46 -3.55
N VAL A 46 -6.59 1.52 -4.78
CA VAL A 46 -6.82 0.45 -5.77
C VAL A 46 -6.46 -0.89 -5.12
N SER A 47 -7.36 -1.88 -5.23
CA SER A 47 -7.28 -3.23 -4.66
C SER A 47 -7.15 -3.35 -3.12
N GLY A 48 -6.95 -2.24 -2.40
CA GLY A 48 -6.75 -2.23 -0.96
C GLY A 48 -8.03 -2.30 -0.14
N THR A 49 -9.21 -2.06 -0.73
CA THR A 49 -10.48 -2.10 0.00
C THR A 49 -11.61 -2.65 -0.85
N ASP A 50 -12.27 -3.68 -0.33
CA ASP A 50 -13.59 -4.11 -0.76
C ASP A 50 -14.63 -3.51 0.21
N SER A 51 -15.43 -2.56 -0.27
CA SER A 51 -16.47 -1.92 0.55
C SER A 51 -17.66 -1.47 -0.32
N PRO A 52 -18.74 -2.27 -0.39
CA PRO A 52 -19.88 -2.00 -1.27
C PRO A 52 -20.67 -0.73 -0.91
N PHE A 53 -20.37 -0.09 0.20
CA PHE A 53 -21.00 1.17 0.61
C PHE A 53 -20.08 2.39 0.41
N ARG A 54 -18.88 2.20 -0.11
CA ARG A 54 -17.91 3.28 -0.36
C ARG A 54 -17.01 3.00 -1.57
N GLU A 55 -15.90 2.28 -1.42
CA GLU A 55 -14.89 2.09 -2.47
C GLU A 55 -15.38 1.26 -3.66
N THR A 56 -16.14 0.19 -3.42
CA THR A 56 -16.64 -0.73 -4.45
C THR A 56 -18.13 -0.54 -4.77
N ALA A 57 -18.73 0.56 -4.31
CA ALA A 57 -20.19 0.78 -4.36
C ALA A 57 -20.80 0.82 -5.78
N ASN A 58 -20.00 1.15 -6.80
CA ASN A 58 -20.48 1.28 -8.18
C ASN A 58 -20.04 0.12 -9.09
N ILE A 59 -19.56 -0.99 -8.51
CA ILE A 59 -19.24 -2.19 -9.27
C ILE A 59 -20.53 -2.97 -9.56
N VAL A 60 -20.83 -3.15 -10.86
CA VAL A 60 -22.15 -3.64 -11.33
C VAL A 60 -22.18 -5.13 -11.73
N ASP A 61 -21.03 -5.80 -11.73
CA ASP A 61 -20.93 -7.23 -12.07
C ASP A 61 -21.26 -8.16 -10.88
N GLY A 62 -21.63 -7.58 -9.73
CA GLY A 62 -21.94 -8.29 -8.49
C GLY A 62 -20.74 -8.46 -7.56
N SER A 63 -19.51 -8.16 -8.01
CA SER A 63 -18.30 -8.33 -7.19
C SER A 63 -18.12 -7.27 -6.10
N ALA A 64 -18.99 -6.26 -6.03
CA ALA A 64 -18.97 -5.21 -5.00
C ALA A 64 -18.99 -5.77 -3.55
N PHE A 65 -19.63 -6.93 -3.34
CA PHE A 65 -19.77 -7.60 -2.04
C PHE A 65 -18.70 -8.68 -1.76
N THR A 66 -17.73 -8.84 -2.66
CA THR A 66 -16.61 -9.77 -2.44
C THR A 66 -15.60 -9.18 -1.45
N ALA A 67 -14.62 -9.98 -1.05
CA ALA A 67 -13.47 -9.53 -0.26
C ALA A 67 -12.13 -9.96 -0.90
N ASP A 68 -12.20 -10.53 -2.10
CA ASP A 68 -11.09 -11.23 -2.72
C ASP A 68 -9.96 -10.29 -3.11
N MET A 69 -10.27 -9.03 -3.48
CA MET A 69 -9.26 -8.05 -3.88
C MET A 69 -8.39 -7.64 -2.70
N ALA A 70 -8.99 -7.26 -1.56
CA ALA A 70 -8.26 -6.91 -0.35
C ALA A 70 -7.41 -8.08 0.16
N ILE A 71 -7.94 -9.32 0.08
CA ILE A 71 -7.21 -10.53 0.46
C ILE A 71 -6.04 -10.80 -0.49
N GLN A 72 -6.26 -10.69 -1.80
CA GLN A 72 -5.20 -10.86 -2.81
C GLN A 72 -4.11 -9.79 -2.69
N ASN A 73 -4.46 -8.54 -2.36
CA ASN A 73 -3.50 -7.48 -2.09
C ASN A 73 -2.60 -7.88 -0.90
N VAL A 74 -3.17 -8.25 0.24
CA VAL A 74 -2.40 -8.62 1.44
C VAL A 74 -1.52 -9.85 1.21
N ILE A 75 -2.07 -10.93 0.66
CA ILE A 75 -1.31 -12.14 0.35
C ILE A 75 -0.24 -11.80 -0.68
N GLY A 76 -0.61 -11.08 -1.74
CA GLY A 76 0.27 -10.71 -2.82
C GLY A 76 1.46 -9.88 -2.35
N ASP A 77 1.23 -8.88 -1.51
CA ASP A 77 2.26 -7.99 -0.96
C ASP A 77 3.21 -8.77 -0.04
N SER A 78 2.69 -9.75 0.71
CA SER A 78 3.52 -10.60 1.59
C SER A 78 4.55 -11.43 0.81
N PHE A 79 4.17 -11.96 -0.36
CA PHE A 79 5.08 -12.72 -1.22
C PHE A 79 6.00 -11.84 -2.06
N ARG A 80 5.62 -10.57 -2.28
CA ARG A 80 6.37 -9.65 -3.15
C ARG A 80 7.45 -8.86 -2.41
N GLY A 81 7.49 -8.94 -1.08
CA GLY A 81 8.54 -8.35 -0.24
C GLY A 81 8.14 -7.11 0.54
N ALA A 82 6.84 -6.91 0.81
CA ALA A 82 6.44 -5.92 1.80
C ALA A 82 7.10 -6.20 3.15
N THR A 83 7.48 -5.15 3.89
CA THR A 83 8.06 -5.29 5.23
C THR A 83 6.99 -5.72 6.24
N TRP A 84 5.75 -5.25 6.05
CA TRP A 84 4.57 -5.77 6.75
C TRP A 84 3.35 -5.70 5.85
N VAL A 85 2.37 -6.51 6.18
CA VAL A 85 1.03 -6.50 5.60
C VAL A 85 -0.01 -6.54 6.72
N SER A 86 -1.22 -6.08 6.43
CA SER A 86 -2.32 -6.02 7.39
C SER A 86 -3.66 -6.22 6.69
N ILE A 87 -4.54 -6.99 7.32
CA ILE A 87 -5.94 -7.16 6.91
C ILE A 87 -6.84 -6.70 8.05
N HIS A 88 -7.79 -5.83 7.77
CA HIS A 88 -8.71 -5.28 8.76
C HIS A 88 -10.17 -5.39 8.28
N ASN A 89 -11.09 -5.55 9.23
CA ASN A 89 -12.53 -5.56 9.01
C ASN A 89 -13.13 -4.20 9.39
N GLY A 90 -13.91 -3.63 8.49
CA GLY A 90 -14.82 -2.52 8.77
C GLY A 90 -14.18 -1.14 8.79
N GLY A 91 -12.99 -0.99 8.20
CA GLY A 91 -12.30 0.27 8.09
C GLY A 91 -13.15 1.30 7.33
N GLY A 92 -13.59 2.33 8.04
CA GLY A 92 -14.30 3.47 7.47
C GLY A 92 -15.82 3.35 7.37
N THR A 93 -16.37 2.18 7.03
CA THR A 93 -17.83 1.97 6.91
C THR A 93 -18.46 1.25 8.11
N GLY A 94 -17.66 0.54 8.93
CA GLY A 94 -18.16 -0.19 10.09
C GLY A 94 -18.03 -1.71 9.96
N TRP A 95 -18.23 -2.41 11.07
CA TRP A 95 -17.99 -3.86 11.15
C TRP A 95 -18.87 -4.64 10.18
N GLY A 96 -18.25 -5.46 9.32
CA GLY A 96 -18.95 -6.29 8.34
C GLY A 96 -19.19 -5.59 6.99
N ASP A 97 -18.94 -4.29 6.90
CA ASP A 97 -19.25 -3.46 5.72
C ASP A 97 -18.02 -3.15 4.85
N ALA A 98 -16.84 -3.60 5.27
CA ALA A 98 -15.60 -3.49 4.49
C ALA A 98 -14.57 -4.56 4.86
N MET A 99 -13.76 -4.95 3.87
CA MET A 99 -12.50 -5.66 4.06
C MET A 99 -11.37 -4.79 3.51
N ASN A 100 -10.35 -4.53 4.33
CA ASN A 100 -9.32 -3.53 4.04
C ASN A 100 -7.92 -4.15 4.14
N GLY A 101 -7.22 -4.25 3.01
CA GLY A 101 -5.83 -4.67 2.88
C GLY A 101 -4.85 -3.49 2.84
N GLY A 102 -3.76 -3.62 3.57
CA GLY A 102 -2.69 -2.62 3.61
C GLY A 102 -1.32 -3.26 3.75
N PHE A 103 -0.30 -2.46 3.46
CA PHE A 103 1.10 -2.86 3.56
C PHE A 103 1.99 -1.66 3.92
N GLY A 104 3.22 -1.95 4.29
CA GLY A 104 4.28 -0.97 4.23
C GLY A 104 5.63 -1.60 3.97
N MET A 105 6.52 -0.79 3.41
CA MET A 105 7.81 -1.23 2.94
C MET A 105 8.89 -0.24 3.36
N LEU A 106 9.93 -0.78 4.00
CA LEU A 106 11.12 -0.05 4.39
C LEU A 106 12.11 -0.02 3.21
N LEU A 107 12.48 1.18 2.80
CA LEU A 107 13.54 1.45 1.84
C LEU A 107 14.81 1.82 2.62
N ASP A 108 15.73 0.88 2.73
CA ASP A 108 16.94 0.98 3.55
C ASP A 108 18.23 1.17 2.73
N GLY A 109 18.14 1.24 1.40
CA GLY A 109 19.27 1.35 0.49
C GLY A 109 19.87 0.02 0.03
N SER A 110 19.32 -1.11 0.49
CA SER A 110 19.77 -2.44 0.05
C SER A 110 19.35 -2.75 -1.40
N LYS A 111 20.09 -3.65 -2.06
CA LYS A 111 19.85 -4.06 -3.46
C LYS A 111 18.63 -4.97 -3.62
N VAL A 112 18.13 -5.57 -2.54
CA VAL A 112 17.14 -6.66 -2.56
C VAL A 112 15.71 -6.17 -2.80
N CYS A 113 15.45 -4.87 -2.61
CA CYS A 113 14.07 -4.37 -2.49
C CYS A 113 13.16 -4.52 -3.73
N PHE A 114 13.62 -4.77 -4.96
CA PHE A 114 12.83 -4.36 -6.15
C PHE A 114 12.40 -5.44 -7.15
N GLY A 115 12.85 -6.70 -7.03
CA GLY A 115 12.66 -7.69 -8.11
C GLY A 115 11.21 -8.12 -8.38
N SER A 116 10.29 -7.93 -7.44
CA SER A 116 8.94 -8.53 -7.48
C SER A 116 7.82 -7.62 -7.00
N PHE A 117 8.10 -6.41 -6.52
CA PHE A 117 7.11 -5.57 -5.85
C PHE A 117 6.22 -4.81 -6.86
N VAL A 118 5.11 -5.45 -7.23
CA VAL A 118 4.02 -4.82 -7.96
C VAL A 118 3.16 -4.07 -6.93
N TRP A 119 3.24 -2.75 -6.94
CA TRP A 119 2.26 -1.87 -6.30
C TRP A 119 0.92 -2.03 -7.03
N CYS A 120 0.09 -2.97 -6.58
CA CYS A 120 -1.28 -3.14 -7.07
C CYS A 120 -2.26 -2.88 -5.94
#